data_AF-A0A7I9ZM41-F1
#
_entry.id   AF-A0A7I9ZM41-F1
#
_cell.length_a   1.000
_cell.length_b   1.000
_cell.length_c   1.000
_cell.angle_alpha   90.00
_cell.angle_beta   90.00
_cell.angle_gamma   90.00
#
_symmetry.space_group_name_H-M   'P 1'
#
loop_
_entity.id
_entity.type
_entity.pdbx_description
1 polymer ?
#
loop_
_entity_poly.entity_id
_entity_poly.type
_entity_poly.pdbx_seq_one_letter_code
_entity_poly.pdbx_strand_id
1 'polypeptide(L)'
;MAGVILGCAATWVERSIARGAAAVVPITEAFVSQLDEWRVGRERVCVISNWAALEELPLRARNNAWTKDHELVEVPVLMYAGTIGLKHDPSAIAKLARHSPPDCRVVVVSQGAGRDWLEINARDETRLRFLDYQPFEQLPDMLASADVLLVMLERNASRYSVPSKALSYMCAGRPVLALLPSDNAIALMIKSAGAGFVVSPDDPSEAAAALNRLLSDSSLRAEMGTAARRYAERNFNIEDVADRFEAVIDKALMRHAG
;
A
#
# COMPACT_ATOMS: atom_id res chain seq x y z
N MET A 1 12.88 -19.69 22.76
CA MET A 1 12.31 -19.37 24.09
C MET A 1 12.21 -17.85 24.31
N ALA A 2 13.31 -17.08 24.14
CA ALA A 2 13.31 -15.62 24.31
C ALA A 2 12.29 -14.86 23.43
N GLY A 3 12.16 -15.21 22.14
CA GLY A 3 11.19 -14.56 21.24
C GLY A 3 9.73 -14.75 21.65
N VAL A 4 9.37 -15.89 22.22
CA VAL A 4 8.01 -16.15 22.74
C VAL A 4 7.74 -15.30 23.97
N ILE A 5 8.71 -15.20 24.89
CA ILE A 5 8.59 -14.36 26.08
C ILE A 5 8.44 -12.88 25.70
N LEU A 6 9.27 -12.41 24.76
CA LEU A 6 9.18 -11.04 24.24
C LEU A 6 7.82 -10.77 23.56
N GLY A 7 7.33 -11.71 22.74
CA GLY A 7 6.01 -11.59 22.10
C GLY A 7 4.85 -11.56 23.11
N CYS A 8 4.91 -12.39 24.15
CA CYS A 8 3.93 -12.37 25.25
C CYS A 8 3.98 -11.05 26.02
N ALA A 9 5.18 -10.53 26.32
CA ALA A 9 5.34 -9.26 27.01
C ALA A 9 4.81 -8.10 26.15
N ALA A 10 5.14 -8.04 24.86
CA ALA A 10 4.63 -7.04 23.93
C ALA A 10 3.10 -7.07 23.85
N THR A 11 2.51 -8.25 23.66
CA THR A 11 1.04 -8.44 23.65
C THR A 11 0.41 -7.97 24.96
N TRP A 12 1.05 -8.26 26.11
CA TRP A 12 0.55 -7.82 27.41
C TRP A 12 0.56 -6.30 27.54
N VAL A 13 1.63 -5.62 27.10
CA VAL A 13 1.74 -4.16 27.11
C VAL A 13 0.68 -3.54 26.19
N GLU A 14 0.60 -3.97 24.94
CA GLU A 14 -0.37 -3.45 23.96
C GLU A 14 -1.81 -3.59 24.45
N ARG A 15 -2.17 -4.78 24.96
CA ARG A 15 -3.48 -5.04 25.55
C ARG A 15 -3.76 -4.12 26.74
N SER A 16 -2.77 -3.90 27.61
CA SER A 16 -2.95 -3.06 28.80
C SER A 16 -3.18 -1.60 28.42
N ILE A 17 -2.42 -1.10 27.43
CA ILE A 17 -2.61 0.25 26.86
C ILE A 17 -4.00 0.37 26.23
N ALA A 18 -4.38 -0.57 25.36
CA ALA A 18 -5.67 -0.53 24.67
C ALA A 18 -6.87 -0.57 25.65
N ARG A 19 -6.77 -1.36 26.73
CA ARG A 19 -7.81 -1.43 27.76
C ARG A 19 -7.87 -0.19 28.65
N GLY A 20 -6.74 0.46 28.88
CA GLY A 20 -6.64 1.70 29.68
C GLY A 20 -6.97 2.97 28.89
N ALA A 21 -6.99 2.91 27.56
CA ALA A 21 -7.26 4.07 26.72
C ALA A 21 -8.72 4.55 26.83
N ALA A 22 -8.90 5.88 26.76
CA ALA A 22 -10.22 6.52 26.72
C ALA A 22 -10.94 6.28 25.38
N ALA A 23 -10.18 6.18 24.30
CA ALA A 23 -10.62 5.74 22.98
C ALA A 23 -9.48 4.99 22.27
N VAL A 24 -9.83 4.04 21.39
CA VAL A 24 -8.89 3.31 20.53
C VAL A 24 -9.33 3.49 19.08
N VAL A 25 -8.42 3.97 18.24
CA VAL A 25 -8.67 4.25 16.82
C VAL A 25 -7.91 3.25 15.93
N PRO A 26 -8.49 2.07 15.63
CA PRO A 26 -7.93 1.18 14.63
C PRO A 26 -8.14 1.73 13.21
N ILE A 27 -7.18 1.47 12.32
CA ILE A 27 -7.19 1.96 10.94
C ILE A 27 -8.04 1.10 9.98
N THR A 28 -8.58 -0.02 10.48
CA THR A 28 -9.41 -0.94 9.71
C THR A 28 -10.27 -1.77 10.65
N GLU A 29 -11.46 -2.16 10.18
CA GLU A 29 -12.34 -3.12 10.88
C GLU A 29 -11.63 -4.46 11.12
N ALA A 30 -10.66 -4.83 10.30
CA ALA A 30 -9.90 -6.08 10.47
C ALA A 30 -9.14 -6.15 11.81
N PHE A 31 -8.84 -5.01 12.44
CA PHE A 31 -8.15 -4.97 13.73
C PHE A 31 -9.11 -4.97 14.93
N VAL A 32 -10.41 -4.81 14.70
CA VAL A 32 -11.41 -4.80 15.77
C VAL A 32 -11.51 -6.15 16.47
N SER A 33 -11.42 -7.25 15.74
CA SER A 33 -11.45 -8.60 16.32
C SER A 33 -10.37 -8.81 17.38
N GLN A 34 -9.16 -8.29 17.15
CA GLN A 34 -8.07 -8.34 18.13
C GLN A 34 -8.39 -7.51 19.39
N LEU A 35 -9.05 -6.37 19.22
CA LEU A 35 -9.48 -5.52 20.34
C LEU A 35 -10.61 -6.18 21.15
N ASP A 36 -11.52 -6.89 20.48
CA ASP A 36 -12.58 -7.68 21.12
C ASP A 36 -11.97 -8.85 21.94
N GLU A 37 -10.99 -9.57 21.38
CA GLU A 37 -10.22 -10.60 22.09
C GLU A 37 -9.53 -10.03 23.33
N TRP A 38 -9.03 -8.79 23.23
CA TRP A 38 -8.42 -8.06 24.33
C TRP A 38 -9.42 -7.46 25.31
N ARG A 39 -10.73 -7.60 25.05
CA ARG A 39 -11.83 -7.07 25.85
C ARG A 39 -11.76 -5.55 26.02
N VAL A 40 -11.39 -4.85 24.95
CA VAL A 40 -11.55 -3.41 24.86
C VAL A 40 -13.05 -3.12 24.69
N GLY A 41 -13.59 -2.16 25.41
CA GLY A 41 -15.02 -1.84 25.33
C GLY A 41 -15.36 -1.28 23.94
N ARG A 42 -16.33 -1.90 23.24
CA ARG A 42 -16.70 -1.54 21.86
C ARG A 42 -17.11 -0.07 21.74
N GLU A 43 -17.68 0.50 22.79
CA GLU A 43 -18.07 1.91 22.89
C GLU A 43 -16.89 2.89 22.85
N ARG A 44 -15.65 2.40 23.05
CA ARG A 44 -14.38 3.16 22.98
C ARG A 44 -13.63 2.92 21.67
N VAL A 45 -14.05 1.95 20.86
CA VAL A 45 -13.39 1.63 19.59
C VAL A 45 -14.05 2.43 18.46
N CYS A 46 -13.27 3.25 17.77
CA CYS A 46 -13.73 4.07 16.64
C CYS A 46 -12.82 3.85 15.44
N VAL A 47 -13.30 3.16 14.40
CA VAL A 47 -12.47 2.87 13.22
C VAL A 47 -12.33 4.12 12.37
N ILE A 48 -11.10 4.59 12.18
CA ILE A 48 -10.77 5.69 11.26
C ILE A 48 -9.64 5.22 10.35
N SER A 49 -9.95 5.00 9.08
CA SER A 49 -8.98 4.56 8.10
C SER A 49 -7.92 5.61 7.83
N ASN A 50 -6.72 5.15 7.51
CA ASN A 50 -5.67 6.01 7.00
C ASN A 50 -6.12 6.67 5.68
N TRP A 51 -5.65 7.89 5.47
CA TRP A 51 -5.82 8.65 4.24
C TRP A 51 -4.44 8.97 3.63
N ALA A 52 -4.43 9.47 2.41
CA ALA A 52 -3.25 10.06 1.79
C ALA A 52 -3.46 11.57 1.59
N ALA A 53 -2.37 12.33 1.51
CA ALA A 53 -2.41 13.75 1.20
C ALA A 53 -2.83 13.96 -0.26
N LEU A 54 -4.14 13.99 -0.50
CA LEU A 54 -4.75 14.08 -1.83
C LEU A 54 -4.30 15.34 -2.59
N GLU A 55 -4.19 16.46 -1.88
CA GLU A 55 -3.78 17.76 -2.43
C GLU A 55 -2.29 17.80 -2.81
N GLU A 56 -1.46 17.11 -2.04
CA GLU A 56 -0.01 16.98 -2.30
C GLU A 56 0.30 15.97 -3.42
N LEU A 57 -0.70 15.18 -3.83
CA LEU A 57 -0.62 14.19 -4.91
C LEU A 57 -1.58 14.56 -6.05
N PRO A 58 -1.37 15.69 -6.75
CA PRO A 58 -2.16 16.05 -7.92
C PRO A 58 -1.94 15.04 -9.05
N LEU A 59 -2.94 14.88 -9.93
CA LEU A 59 -2.77 14.09 -11.13
C LEU A 59 -1.67 14.67 -12.02
N ARG A 60 -0.78 13.81 -12.50
CA ARG A 60 0.27 14.14 -13.45
C ARG A 60 0.17 13.25 -14.67
N ALA A 61 0.57 13.80 -15.82
CA ALA A 61 0.65 13.03 -17.05
C ALA A 61 1.72 11.94 -16.93
N ARG A 62 1.52 10.81 -17.60
CA ARG A 62 2.52 9.73 -17.68
C ARG A 62 3.83 10.20 -18.29
N ASN A 63 3.75 10.97 -19.37
CA ASN A 63 4.90 11.60 -20.00
C ASN A 63 5.13 12.98 -19.36
N ASN A 64 5.96 13.01 -18.32
CA ASN A 64 6.36 14.22 -17.59
C ASN A 64 7.90 14.34 -17.57
N ALA A 65 8.43 15.38 -16.91
CA ALA A 65 9.88 15.60 -16.84
C ALA A 65 10.61 14.42 -16.17
N TRP A 66 10.09 13.92 -15.05
CA TRP A 66 10.67 12.79 -14.33
C TRP A 66 10.78 11.53 -15.20
N THR A 67 9.73 11.22 -15.97
CA THR A 67 9.71 10.09 -16.91
C THR A 67 10.80 10.22 -17.99
N LYS A 68 11.07 11.44 -18.47
CA LYS A 68 12.11 11.72 -19.48
C LYS A 68 13.50 11.59 -18.90
N ASP A 69 13.74 12.18 -17.73
CA ASP A 69 15.03 12.13 -17.02
C ASP A 69 15.43 10.70 -16.67
N HIS A 70 14.43 9.82 -16.51
CA HIS A 70 14.62 8.40 -16.26
C HIS A 70 14.46 7.54 -17.52
N GLU A 71 14.35 8.07 -18.73
CA GLU A 71 14.27 7.28 -19.98
C GLU A 71 13.13 6.22 -19.97
N LEU A 72 11.98 6.56 -19.35
CA LEU A 72 10.83 5.67 -19.20
C LEU A 72 9.66 6.01 -20.14
N VAL A 73 9.86 6.91 -21.09
CA VAL A 73 8.79 7.45 -21.96
C VAL A 73 8.20 6.37 -22.86
N GLU A 74 9.06 5.57 -23.50
CA GLU A 74 8.69 4.65 -24.58
C GLU A 74 8.50 3.19 -24.12
N VAL A 75 8.57 2.93 -22.81
CA VAL A 75 8.53 1.57 -22.24
C VAL A 75 7.41 1.44 -21.22
N PRO A 76 6.65 0.33 -21.18
CA PRO A 76 5.70 0.08 -20.10
C PRO A 76 6.40 -0.01 -18.74
N VAL A 77 5.82 0.58 -17.70
CA VAL A 77 6.43 0.65 -16.37
C VAL A 77 5.53 0.00 -15.30
N LEU A 78 6.05 -1.05 -14.66
CA LEU A 78 5.60 -1.50 -13.35
C LEU A 78 6.49 -0.84 -12.28
N MET A 79 5.90 -0.16 -11.30
CA MET A 79 6.68 0.49 -10.25
C MET A 79 6.32 0.03 -8.85
N TYR A 80 7.35 -0.25 -8.04
CA TYR A 80 7.24 -0.36 -6.59
C TYR A 80 8.00 0.80 -5.95
N ALA A 81 7.32 1.61 -5.13
CA ALA A 81 7.93 2.72 -4.39
C ALA A 81 7.70 2.55 -2.88
N GLY A 82 8.79 2.42 -2.12
CA GLY A 82 8.78 2.26 -0.67
C GLY A 82 9.77 1.22 -0.18
N THR A 83 9.78 0.98 1.13
CA THR A 83 10.73 0.05 1.76
C THR A 83 10.30 -1.41 1.61
N ILE A 84 11.21 -2.25 1.11
CA ILE A 84 11.05 -3.71 1.14
C ILE A 84 11.55 -4.27 2.48
N GLY A 85 10.72 -4.16 3.52
CA GLY A 85 11.02 -4.68 4.86
C GLY A 85 10.62 -6.15 5.08
N LEU A 86 10.71 -6.62 6.33
CA LEU A 86 10.49 -8.01 6.75
C LEU A 86 9.10 -8.60 6.45
N LYS A 87 8.13 -7.76 6.11
CA LYS A 87 6.74 -8.13 5.80
C LYS A 87 6.49 -8.30 4.29
N HIS A 88 7.53 -8.20 3.48
CA HIS A 88 7.48 -8.25 2.04
C HIS A 88 8.48 -9.29 1.51
N ASP A 89 8.10 -10.03 0.46
CA ASP A 89 9.02 -10.93 -0.24
C ASP A 89 9.62 -10.22 -1.48
N PRO A 90 10.91 -9.81 -1.47
CA PRO A 90 11.55 -9.26 -2.66
C PRO A 90 11.56 -10.24 -3.84
N SER A 91 11.52 -11.55 -3.61
CA SER A 91 11.51 -12.55 -4.69
C SER A 91 10.29 -12.40 -5.59
N ALA A 92 9.18 -11.85 -5.08
CA ALA A 92 7.97 -11.58 -5.85
C ALA A 92 8.23 -10.55 -6.97
N ILE A 93 9.01 -9.49 -6.69
CA ILE A 93 9.40 -8.49 -7.69
C ILE A 93 10.30 -9.12 -8.75
N ALA A 94 11.29 -9.92 -8.35
CA ALA A 94 12.17 -10.62 -9.29
C ALA A 94 11.39 -11.61 -10.19
N LYS A 95 10.41 -12.32 -9.63
CA LYS A 95 9.53 -13.22 -10.39
C LYS A 95 8.65 -12.44 -11.36
N LEU A 96 8.05 -11.32 -10.94
CA LEU A 96 7.26 -10.47 -11.82
C LEU A 96 8.10 -9.92 -12.97
N ALA A 97 9.31 -9.44 -12.70
CA ALA A 97 10.22 -8.97 -13.74
C ALA A 97 10.50 -10.06 -14.79
N ARG A 98 10.89 -11.28 -14.36
CA ARG A 98 11.17 -12.41 -15.25
C ARG A 98 10.01 -12.79 -16.17
N HIS A 99 8.77 -12.68 -15.71
CA HIS A 99 7.58 -13.07 -16.47
C HIS A 99 6.85 -11.89 -17.13
N SER A 100 7.35 -10.68 -16.97
CA SER A 100 6.82 -9.48 -17.63
C SER A 100 7.26 -9.41 -19.09
N PRO A 101 6.57 -8.61 -19.93
CA PRO A 101 6.93 -8.46 -21.33
C PRO A 101 8.38 -8.01 -21.51
N PRO A 102 9.08 -8.40 -22.60
CA PRO A 102 10.48 -8.05 -22.83
C PRO A 102 10.79 -6.54 -22.85
N ASP A 103 9.82 -5.72 -23.23
CA ASP A 103 9.88 -4.26 -23.33
C ASP A 103 9.49 -3.54 -22.02
N CYS A 104 8.98 -4.27 -21.03
CA CYS A 104 8.58 -3.72 -19.72
C CYS A 104 9.81 -3.39 -18.85
N ARG A 105 9.70 -2.29 -18.09
CA ARG A 105 10.60 -1.96 -16.99
C ARG A 105 9.93 -2.15 -15.65
N VAL A 106 10.59 -2.88 -14.76
CA VAL A 106 10.18 -3.01 -13.36
C VAL A 106 11.05 -2.08 -12.52
N VAL A 107 10.51 -0.93 -12.18
CA VAL A 107 11.21 0.13 -11.43
C VAL A 107 10.97 -0.07 -9.93
N VAL A 108 12.05 -0.23 -9.17
CA VAL A 108 12.04 -0.38 -7.72
C VAL A 108 12.72 0.84 -7.10
N VAL A 109 11.90 1.71 -6.52
CA VAL A 109 12.32 2.89 -5.77
C VAL A 109 12.36 2.52 -4.29
N SER A 110 13.52 2.04 -3.82
CA SER A 110 13.68 1.46 -2.48
C SER A 110 15.14 1.50 -2.06
N GLN A 111 15.38 1.46 -0.75
CA GLN A 111 16.68 1.22 -0.15
C GLN A 111 16.61 0.12 0.92
N GLY A 112 17.77 -0.37 1.36
CA GLY A 112 17.93 -1.32 2.47
C GLY A 112 17.82 -2.79 2.05
N ALA A 113 17.78 -3.68 3.06
CA ALA A 113 18.05 -5.10 2.88
C ALA A 113 17.22 -5.81 1.79
N GLY A 114 15.93 -5.48 1.63
CA GLY A 114 15.11 -6.08 0.57
C GLY A 114 15.49 -5.61 -0.83
N ARG A 115 16.03 -4.40 -0.97
CA ARG A 115 16.64 -3.91 -2.21
C ARG A 115 17.99 -4.60 -2.44
N ASP A 116 18.85 -4.65 -1.44
CA ASP A 116 20.16 -5.31 -1.55
C ASP A 116 19.98 -6.79 -1.97
N TRP A 117 18.95 -7.45 -1.42
CA TRP A 117 18.59 -8.80 -1.82
C TRP A 117 18.26 -8.91 -3.31
N LEU A 118 17.49 -7.96 -3.86
CA LEU A 118 17.16 -7.93 -5.30
C LEU A 118 18.38 -7.72 -6.17
N GLU A 119 19.26 -6.78 -5.80
CA GLU A 119 20.49 -6.52 -6.54
C GLU A 119 21.43 -7.72 -6.58
N ILE A 120 21.45 -8.54 -5.53
CA ILE A 120 22.28 -9.75 -5.48
C ILE A 120 21.60 -10.91 -6.22
N ASN A 121 20.32 -11.17 -5.96
CA ASN A 121 19.63 -12.40 -6.38
C ASN A 121 18.91 -12.28 -7.73
N ALA A 122 18.77 -11.06 -8.25
CA ALA A 122 18.16 -10.79 -9.55
C ALA A 122 19.05 -9.89 -10.43
N ARG A 123 20.38 -9.91 -10.20
CA ARG A 123 21.36 -9.10 -10.94
C ARG A 123 21.33 -9.31 -12.46
N ASP A 124 20.98 -10.52 -12.89
CA ASP A 124 20.93 -10.91 -14.31
C ASP A 124 19.59 -10.55 -14.96
N GLU A 125 18.62 -10.03 -14.19
CA GLU A 125 17.31 -9.60 -14.70
C GLU A 125 17.39 -8.16 -15.22
N THR A 126 17.53 -8.03 -16.53
CA THR A 126 17.75 -6.74 -17.22
C THR A 126 16.54 -5.81 -17.20
N ARG A 127 15.33 -6.29 -16.85
CA ARG A 127 14.13 -5.45 -16.74
C ARG A 127 14.07 -4.67 -15.43
N LEU A 128 14.82 -5.09 -14.41
CA LEU A 128 14.85 -4.39 -13.13
C LEU A 128 15.62 -3.08 -13.28
N ARG A 129 14.98 -2.01 -12.86
CA ARG A 129 15.60 -0.70 -12.69
C ARG A 129 15.43 -0.25 -11.26
N PHE A 130 16.45 0.43 -10.80
CA PHE A 130 16.78 0.47 -9.40
C PHE A 130 17.11 1.91 -9.06
N LEU A 131 16.25 2.55 -8.26
CA LEU A 131 16.38 3.97 -7.89
C LEU A 131 16.36 4.12 -6.36
N ASP A 132 17.09 5.13 -5.88
CA ASP A 132 17.03 5.58 -4.49
C ASP A 132 15.72 6.30 -4.19
N TYR A 133 15.47 6.60 -2.91
CA TYR A 133 14.33 7.42 -2.53
C TYR A 133 14.37 8.79 -3.23
N GLN A 134 13.22 9.18 -3.75
CA GLN A 134 13.05 10.46 -4.43
C GLN A 134 12.55 11.51 -3.43
N PRO A 135 12.89 12.80 -3.63
CA PRO A 135 12.28 13.90 -2.87
C PRO A 135 10.75 13.83 -2.93
N PHE A 136 10.09 14.25 -1.85
CA PHE A 136 8.64 14.16 -1.74
C PHE A 136 7.92 14.97 -2.85
N GLU A 137 8.50 16.09 -3.26
CA GLU A 137 7.98 16.98 -4.31
C GLU A 137 7.95 16.28 -5.68
N GLN A 138 8.80 15.27 -5.89
CA GLN A 138 8.82 14.48 -7.13
C GLN A 138 7.87 13.29 -7.09
N LEU A 139 7.29 12.95 -5.93
CA LEU A 139 6.41 11.80 -5.76
C LEU A 139 5.23 11.79 -6.75
N PRO A 140 4.51 12.91 -7.03
CA PRO A 140 3.43 12.92 -8.01
C PRO A 140 3.89 12.56 -9.43
N ASP A 141 5.02 13.15 -9.88
CA ASP A 141 5.55 12.91 -11.22
C ASP A 141 6.12 11.50 -11.35
N MET A 142 6.81 11.01 -10.33
CA MET A 142 7.33 9.65 -10.25
C MET A 142 6.19 8.61 -10.29
N LEU A 143 5.18 8.72 -9.43
CA LEU A 143 4.08 7.75 -9.42
C LEU A 143 3.29 7.77 -10.74
N ALA A 144 3.15 8.95 -11.35
CA ALA A 144 2.51 9.08 -12.65
C ALA A 144 3.33 8.46 -13.80
N SER A 145 4.63 8.28 -13.67
CA SER A 145 5.43 7.62 -14.71
C SER A 145 5.09 6.13 -14.83
N ALA A 146 4.44 5.54 -13.82
CA ALA A 146 4.06 4.14 -13.83
C ALA A 146 2.81 3.90 -14.69
N ASP A 147 2.82 2.81 -15.46
CA ASP A 147 1.62 2.27 -16.10
C ASP A 147 0.85 1.40 -15.09
N VAL A 148 1.55 0.73 -14.17
CA VAL A 148 0.99 -0.07 -13.08
C VAL A 148 1.80 0.16 -11.80
N LEU A 149 1.11 0.34 -10.68
CA LEU A 149 1.74 0.47 -9.36
C LEU A 149 1.60 -0.82 -8.55
N LEU A 150 2.73 -1.36 -8.07
CA LEU A 150 2.81 -2.62 -7.33
C LEU A 150 2.72 -2.38 -5.82
N VAL A 151 1.78 -3.04 -5.16
CA VAL A 151 1.74 -3.20 -3.70
C VAL A 151 1.84 -4.68 -3.34
N MET A 152 2.64 -5.01 -2.32
CA MET A 152 2.83 -6.39 -1.90
C MET A 152 2.85 -6.47 -0.38
N LEU A 153 2.35 -7.59 0.14
CA LEU A 153 2.36 -7.93 1.56
C LEU A 153 2.28 -9.45 1.69
N GLU A 154 3.16 -10.02 2.51
CA GLU A 154 3.11 -11.45 2.79
C GLU A 154 1.86 -11.84 3.58
N ARG A 155 1.42 -13.10 3.41
CA ARG A 155 0.23 -13.64 4.06
C ARG A 155 0.23 -13.44 5.57
N ASN A 156 1.35 -13.76 6.21
CA ASN A 156 1.47 -13.69 7.66
C ASN A 156 1.39 -12.25 8.20
N ALA A 157 1.74 -11.26 7.37
CA ALA A 157 1.75 -9.85 7.76
C ALA A 157 0.38 -9.17 7.61
N SER A 158 -0.56 -9.75 6.86
CA SER A 158 -1.91 -9.18 6.66
C SER A 158 -2.68 -8.98 7.96
N ARG A 159 -2.39 -9.79 8.99
CA ARG A 159 -3.05 -9.72 10.30
C ARG A 159 -2.74 -8.45 11.10
N TYR A 160 -1.60 -7.81 10.84
CA TYR A 160 -1.11 -6.67 11.63
C TYR A 160 -0.57 -5.53 10.75
N SER A 161 -0.77 -5.59 9.43
CA SER A 161 -0.25 -4.57 8.52
C SER A 161 -1.22 -4.23 7.38
N VAL A 162 -1.36 -2.93 7.15
CA VAL A 162 -2.11 -2.35 6.03
C VAL A 162 -1.12 -1.52 5.21
N PRO A 163 -0.80 -1.89 3.95
CA PRO A 163 0.17 -1.18 3.13
C PRO A 163 -0.29 0.25 2.73
N SER A 164 0.08 1.26 3.52
CA SER A 164 -0.36 2.65 3.33
C SER A 164 0.02 3.28 1.98
N LYS A 165 1.09 2.81 1.34
CA LYS A 165 1.50 3.28 0.00
C LYS A 165 0.44 3.09 -1.08
N ALA A 166 -0.48 2.13 -0.91
CA ALA A 166 -1.61 1.98 -1.82
C ALA A 166 -2.49 3.24 -1.83
N LEU A 167 -2.60 3.98 -0.72
CA LEU A 167 -3.37 5.22 -0.65
C LEU A 167 -2.81 6.29 -1.60
N SER A 168 -1.49 6.48 -1.62
CA SER A 168 -0.82 7.38 -2.56
C SER A 168 -0.98 6.95 -4.02
N TYR A 169 -1.03 5.63 -4.27
CA TYR A 169 -1.26 5.09 -5.61
C TYR A 169 -2.68 5.38 -6.12
N MET A 170 -3.66 5.30 -5.22
CA MET A 170 -5.04 5.71 -5.52
C MET A 170 -5.10 7.20 -5.87
N CYS A 171 -4.40 8.07 -5.12
CA CYS A 171 -4.28 9.49 -5.44
C CYS A 171 -3.63 9.74 -6.81
N ALA A 172 -2.58 8.98 -7.15
CA ALA A 172 -1.87 9.10 -8.43
C ALA A 172 -2.73 8.70 -9.65
N GLY A 173 -3.90 8.10 -9.43
CA GLY A 173 -4.83 7.72 -10.50
C GLY A 173 -4.27 6.63 -11.42
N ARG A 174 -3.55 5.66 -10.84
CA ARG A 174 -2.95 4.54 -11.59
C ARG A 174 -3.53 3.20 -11.15
N PRO A 175 -3.67 2.22 -12.06
CA PRO A 175 -4.10 0.90 -11.69
C PRO A 175 -3.10 0.26 -10.72
N VAL A 176 -3.63 -0.41 -9.70
CA VAL A 176 -2.83 -1.07 -8.65
C VAL A 176 -2.82 -2.58 -8.88
N LEU A 177 -1.63 -3.16 -8.98
CA LEU A 177 -1.44 -4.60 -8.85
C LEU A 177 -1.08 -4.91 -7.39
N ALA A 178 -1.96 -5.62 -6.70
CA ALA A 178 -1.85 -5.95 -5.28
C ALA A 178 -1.54 -7.43 -5.08
N LEU A 179 -0.31 -7.76 -4.67
CA LEU A 179 0.11 -9.10 -4.26
C LEU A 179 -0.02 -9.22 -2.74
N LEU A 180 -1.23 -9.48 -2.26
CA LEU A 180 -1.53 -9.55 -0.84
C LEU A 180 -2.84 -10.32 -0.58
N PRO A 181 -3.07 -10.83 0.65
CA PRO A 181 -4.29 -11.58 0.96
C PRO A 181 -5.57 -10.80 0.65
N SER A 182 -6.56 -11.51 0.10
CA SER A 182 -7.81 -10.94 -0.40
C SER A 182 -8.70 -10.31 0.67
N ASP A 183 -8.47 -10.63 1.94
CA ASP A 183 -9.15 -10.13 3.13
C ASP A 183 -8.47 -8.90 3.75
N ASN A 184 -7.29 -8.50 3.26
CA ASN A 184 -6.63 -7.28 3.74
C ASN A 184 -7.43 -6.03 3.37
N ALA A 185 -7.38 -5.01 4.21
CA ALA A 185 -8.08 -3.74 3.98
C ALA A 185 -7.74 -3.09 2.62
N ILE A 186 -6.48 -3.16 2.18
CA ILE A 186 -6.07 -2.65 0.87
C ILE A 186 -6.66 -3.49 -0.28
N ALA A 187 -6.76 -4.81 -0.13
CA ALA A 187 -7.38 -5.66 -1.13
C ALA A 187 -8.87 -5.31 -1.29
N LEU A 188 -9.58 -5.12 -0.18
CA LEU A 188 -10.99 -4.74 -0.19
C LEU A 188 -11.20 -3.34 -0.80
N MET A 189 -10.31 -2.39 -0.48
CA MET A 189 -10.30 -1.06 -1.07
C MET A 189 -10.13 -1.10 -2.60
N ILE A 190 -9.11 -1.80 -3.09
CA ILE A 190 -8.84 -1.89 -4.54
C ILE A 190 -10.00 -2.56 -5.28
N LYS A 191 -10.55 -3.64 -4.73
CA LYS A 191 -11.69 -4.36 -5.32
C LYS A 191 -12.95 -3.51 -5.36
N SER A 192 -13.31 -2.87 -4.24
CA SER A 192 -14.52 -2.04 -4.14
C SER A 192 -14.44 -0.79 -5.03
N ALA A 193 -13.25 -0.22 -5.18
CA ALA A 193 -13.02 0.89 -6.09
C ALA A 193 -13.02 0.47 -7.57
N GLY A 194 -12.72 -0.80 -7.88
CA GLY A 194 -12.40 -1.21 -9.25
C GLY A 194 -11.06 -0.64 -9.74
N ALA A 195 -10.12 -0.44 -8.83
CA ALA A 195 -8.88 0.32 -9.06
C ALA A 195 -7.68 -0.55 -9.50
N GLY A 196 -7.90 -1.84 -9.75
CA GLY A 196 -6.81 -2.76 -10.07
C GLY A 196 -7.12 -4.23 -9.82
N PHE A 197 -6.06 -5.03 -9.73
CA PHE A 197 -6.14 -6.46 -9.46
C PHE A 197 -5.55 -6.82 -8.10
N VAL A 198 -6.20 -7.75 -7.41
CA VAL A 198 -5.72 -8.34 -6.17
C VAL A 198 -5.45 -9.81 -6.43
N VAL A 199 -4.20 -10.20 -6.19
CA VAL A 199 -3.67 -11.54 -6.43
C VAL A 199 -3.04 -12.06 -5.14
N SER A 200 -3.12 -13.37 -4.92
CA SER A 200 -2.48 -14.01 -3.78
C SER A 200 -0.95 -13.79 -3.82
N PRO A 201 -0.28 -13.46 -2.70
CA PRO A 201 1.18 -13.33 -2.68
C PRO A 201 1.89 -14.67 -2.96
N ASP A 202 1.16 -15.79 -2.84
CA ASP A 202 1.68 -17.14 -3.06
C ASP A 202 1.52 -17.62 -4.51
N ASP A 203 0.89 -16.83 -5.40
CA ASP A 203 0.68 -17.18 -6.80
C ASP A 203 1.38 -16.19 -7.77
N PRO A 204 2.68 -16.39 -8.03
CA PRO A 204 3.42 -15.54 -8.96
C PRO A 204 2.93 -15.65 -10.42
N SER A 205 2.26 -16.76 -10.77
CA SER A 205 1.77 -16.96 -12.14
C SER A 205 0.52 -16.11 -12.43
N GLU A 206 -0.40 -16.06 -11.47
CA GLU A 206 -1.56 -15.17 -11.51
C GLU A 206 -1.11 -13.70 -11.50
N ALA A 207 -0.06 -13.38 -10.74
CA ALA A 207 0.46 -12.02 -10.66
C ALA A 207 1.05 -11.56 -12.00
N ALA A 208 1.79 -12.44 -12.69
CA ALA A 208 2.30 -12.17 -14.03
C ALA A 208 1.18 -12.04 -15.07
N ALA A 209 0.15 -12.90 -15.01
CA ALA A 209 -1.00 -12.81 -15.92
C ALA A 209 -1.78 -11.50 -15.72
N ALA A 210 -2.00 -11.09 -14.46
CA ALA A 210 -2.64 -9.83 -14.12
C ALA A 210 -1.83 -8.62 -14.61
N LEU A 211 -0.50 -8.65 -14.42
CA LEU A 211 0.39 -7.62 -14.95
C LEU A 211 0.31 -7.55 -16.48
N ASN A 212 0.42 -8.68 -17.17
CA ASN A 212 0.38 -8.72 -18.64
C ASN A 212 -0.94 -8.17 -19.19
N ARG A 213 -2.07 -8.49 -18.54
CA ARG A 213 -3.37 -7.91 -18.89
C ARG A 213 -3.41 -6.40 -18.70
N LEU A 214 -2.88 -5.90 -17.58
CA LEU A 214 -2.82 -4.45 -17.35
C LEU A 214 -1.93 -3.78 -18.40
N LEU A 215 -0.79 -4.35 -18.76
CA LEU A 215 0.14 -3.75 -19.72
C LEU A 215 -0.38 -3.80 -21.17
N SER A 216 -1.15 -4.83 -21.54
CA SER A 216 -1.68 -4.96 -22.91
C SER A 216 -2.97 -4.16 -23.18
N ASP A 217 -3.70 -3.75 -22.14
CA ASP A 217 -4.98 -3.06 -22.26
C ASP A 217 -4.93 -1.63 -21.69
N SER A 218 -4.68 -0.65 -22.55
CA SER A 218 -4.61 0.76 -22.16
C SER A 218 -5.96 1.33 -21.71
N SER A 219 -7.07 0.84 -22.25
CA SER A 219 -8.41 1.27 -21.86
C SER A 219 -8.71 0.82 -20.43
N LEU A 220 -8.41 -0.44 -20.11
CA LEU A 220 -8.54 -0.97 -18.76
C LEU A 220 -7.68 -0.19 -17.75
N ARG A 221 -6.43 0.15 -18.11
CA ARG A 221 -5.58 0.99 -17.24
C ARG A 221 -6.20 2.35 -16.97
N ALA A 222 -6.74 3.00 -18.00
CA ALA A 222 -7.36 4.32 -17.87
C ALA A 222 -8.64 4.26 -17.01
N GLU A 223 -9.47 3.24 -17.19
CA GLU A 223 -10.68 3.01 -16.38
C GLU A 223 -10.32 2.80 -14.91
N MET A 224 -9.42 1.85 -14.63
CA MET A 224 -8.98 1.53 -13.26
C MET A 224 -8.26 2.70 -12.59
N GLY A 225 -7.43 3.45 -13.33
CA GLY A 225 -6.77 4.66 -12.82
C GLY A 225 -7.76 5.77 -12.46
N THR A 226 -8.78 5.98 -13.30
CA THR A 226 -9.87 6.91 -13.03
C THR A 226 -10.67 6.50 -11.79
N ALA A 227 -10.95 5.20 -11.67
CA ALA A 227 -11.65 4.63 -10.52
C ALA A 227 -10.83 4.78 -9.23
N ALA A 228 -9.51 4.58 -9.30
CA ALA A 228 -8.57 4.78 -8.20
C ALA A 228 -8.60 6.23 -7.69
N ARG A 229 -8.48 7.20 -8.61
CA ARG A 229 -8.54 8.63 -8.27
C ARG A 229 -9.88 9.02 -7.65
N ARG A 230 -10.99 8.58 -8.26
CA ARG A 230 -12.35 8.85 -7.76
C ARG A 230 -12.56 8.32 -6.34
N TYR A 231 -12.01 7.16 -6.03
CA TYR A 231 -12.05 6.64 -4.66
C TYR A 231 -11.26 7.55 -3.71
N ALA A 232 -10.04 7.94 -4.07
CA ALA A 232 -9.23 8.83 -3.25
C ALA A 232 -9.93 10.17 -2.98
N GLU A 233 -10.50 10.81 -4.00
CA GLU A 233 -11.23 12.08 -3.89
C GLU A 233 -12.45 12.00 -2.96
N ARG A 234 -13.11 10.83 -2.90
CA ARG A 234 -14.28 10.62 -2.05
C ARG A 234 -13.95 10.27 -0.61
N ASN A 235 -12.77 9.71 -0.35
CA ASN A 235 -12.48 9.06 0.94
C ASN A 235 -11.28 9.65 1.69
N PHE A 236 -10.41 10.42 1.02
CA PHE A 236 -9.16 10.95 1.60
C PHE A 236 -9.21 12.46 1.84
N ASN A 237 -10.40 13.06 1.89
CA ASN A 237 -10.54 14.44 2.32
C ASN A 237 -10.08 14.56 3.77
N ILE A 238 -9.09 15.43 4.02
CA ILE A 238 -8.51 15.62 5.35
C ILE A 238 -9.49 16.25 6.33
N GLU A 239 -10.39 17.14 5.87
CA GLU A 239 -11.37 17.82 6.72
C GLU A 239 -12.34 16.78 7.32
N ASP A 240 -12.91 15.92 6.45
CA ASP A 240 -13.80 14.84 6.89
C ASP A 240 -13.12 13.86 7.86
N VAL A 241 -11.81 13.62 7.68
CA VAL A 241 -11.04 12.78 8.59
C VAL A 241 -10.77 13.49 9.90
N ALA A 242 -10.41 14.78 9.87
CA ALA A 242 -10.17 15.60 11.05
C ALA A 242 -11.42 15.69 11.92
N ASP A 243 -12.58 15.96 11.34
CA ASP A 243 -13.88 16.00 12.04
C ASP A 243 -14.17 14.69 12.80
N ARG A 244 -13.83 13.55 12.19
CA ARG A 244 -13.99 12.24 12.84
C ARG A 244 -13.03 12.06 14.02
N PHE A 245 -11.80 12.55 13.92
CA PHE A 245 -10.85 12.52 15.03
C PHE A 245 -11.28 13.46 16.15
N GLU A 246 -11.74 14.68 15.84
CA GLU A 246 -12.27 15.63 16.81
C GLU A 246 -13.45 15.03 17.59
N ALA A 247 -14.41 14.40 16.89
CA ALA A 247 -15.53 13.72 17.53
C ALA A 247 -15.09 12.59 18.48
N VAL A 248 -14.00 11.87 18.17
CA VAL A 248 -13.44 10.85 19.07
C VAL A 248 -12.81 11.48 20.30
N ILE A 249 -12.06 12.57 20.13
CA ILE A 249 -11.39 13.30 21.21
C ILE A 249 -12.44 13.89 22.17
N ASP A 250 -13.47 14.56 21.64
CA ASP A 250 -14.55 15.15 22.43
C ASP A 250 -15.28 14.09 23.26
N LYS A 251 -15.61 12.96 22.64
CA LYS A 251 -16.24 11.82 23.33
C LYS A 251 -15.34 11.24 24.43
N ALA A 252 -14.03 11.21 24.21
CA ALA A 252 -13.07 10.74 25.19
C ALA A 252 -12.94 11.71 26.39
N LEU A 253 -12.93 13.02 26.14
CA LEU A 253 -12.88 14.06 27.17
C LEU A 253 -14.13 14.03 28.06
N MET A 254 -15.32 13.92 27.48
CA MET A 254 -16.59 13.86 28.25
C MET A 254 -16.65 12.66 29.21
N ARG A 255 -16.04 11.53 28.84
CA ARG A 255 -15.98 10.33 29.70
C ARG A 255 -14.97 10.41 30.83
N HIS A 256 -14.00 11.31 30.74
CA HIS A 256 -12.99 11.50 31.78
C HIS A 256 -13.43 12.55 32.81
N ALA A 257 -14.34 13.44 32.41
CA ALA A 257 -14.87 14.51 33.26
C ALA A 257 -16.05 14.08 34.15
N GLY A 258 -16.64 12.90 33.94
CA GLY A 258 -17.74 12.33 34.73
C GLY A 258 -17.33 11.05 35.45
#